data_AF-A0A3L7RDE9-F1
#
_entry.id   AF-A0A3L7RDE9-F1
#
_cell.length_a   1.000
_cell.length_b   1.000
_cell.length_c   1.000
_cell.angle_alpha   90.00
_cell.angle_beta   90.00
_cell.angle_gamma   90.00
#
_symmetry.space_group_name_H-M   'P 1'
#
loop_
_entity.id
_entity.type
_entity.pdbx_description
1 polymer ?
#
loop_
_entity_poly.entity_id
_entity_poly.type
_entity_poly.pdbx_seq_one_letter_code
_entity_poly.pdbx_strand_id
1 'polypeptide(L)'
;MNLDTLIEILNDYREEFGGDAEVRLMTQQNWPFENRICGVTSGRDMNEADDDDEGDDDQDVADENIVYIVEGGQICYGSKRAWETCRNS
;
A
#
# COMPACT_ATOMS: atom_id res chain seq x y z
N MET A 1 6.98 -8.53 -6.28
CA MET A 1 7.73 -7.92 -5.17
C MET A 1 8.23 -9.01 -4.24
N ASN A 2 9.50 -8.97 -3.83
CA ASN A 2 10.04 -9.85 -2.79
C ASN A 2 10.19 -9.05 -1.47
N LEU A 3 10.58 -9.72 -0.39
CA LEU A 3 10.70 -9.10 0.94
C LEU A 3 11.76 -7.99 0.98
N ASP A 4 12.96 -8.24 0.44
CA ASP A 4 14.07 -7.27 0.48
C ASP A 4 13.69 -5.99 -0.25
N THR A 5 13.09 -6.11 -1.45
CA THR A 5 12.59 -4.98 -2.22
C THR A 5 11.51 -4.21 -1.47
N LEU A 6 10.60 -4.90 -0.77
CA LEU A 6 9.57 -4.22 0.02
C LEU A 6 10.20 -3.46 1.21
N ILE A 7 11.19 -4.05 1.88
CA ILE A 7 11.91 -3.40 2.99
C ILE A 7 12.68 -2.18 2.50
N GLU A 8 13.36 -2.27 1.36
CA GLU A 8 14.07 -1.15 0.74
C GLU A 8 13.11 0.02 0.50
N ILE A 9 11.99 -0.22 -0.19
CA ILE A 9 10.99 0.83 -0.47
C ILE A 9 10.40 1.43 0.82
N LEU A 10 10.09 0.60 1.81
CA LEU A 10 9.56 1.10 3.10
C LEU A 10 10.60 1.87 3.90
N ASN A 11 11.90 1.56 3.77
CA ASN A 11 12.94 2.35 4.38
C ASN A 11 13.09 3.72 3.72
N ASP A 12 12.97 3.80 2.39
CA ASP A 12 12.98 5.08 1.68
C ASP A 12 11.83 5.98 2.19
N TYR A 13 10.61 5.44 2.30
CA TYR A 13 9.47 6.18 2.88
C TYR A 13 9.63 6.50 4.37
N ARG A 14 10.30 5.64 5.14
CA ARG A 14 10.64 5.94 6.54
C ARG A 14 11.60 7.13 6.64
N GLU A 15 12.56 7.23 5.74
CA GLU A 15 13.48 8.37 5.68
C GLU A 15 12.74 9.66 5.29
N GLU A 16 11.72 9.56 4.43
CA GLU A 16 10.93 10.69 3.95
C GLU A 16 9.87 11.18 4.95
N PHE A 17 9.04 10.27 5.48
CA PHE A 17 7.86 10.60 6.29
C PHE A 17 8.03 10.34 7.79
N GLY A 18 9.10 9.65 8.18
CA GLY A 18 9.32 9.22 9.57
C GLY A 18 8.83 7.80 9.85
N GLY A 19 9.35 7.21 10.94
CA GLY A 19 9.04 5.81 11.31
C GLY A 19 7.67 5.59 11.93
N ASP A 20 6.92 6.65 12.17
CA ASP A 20 5.56 6.66 12.69
C ASP A 20 4.50 6.88 11.60
N ALA A 21 4.91 7.00 10.33
CA ALA A 21 4.00 7.07 9.19
C ALA A 21 3.06 5.85 9.14
N GLU A 22 1.77 6.11 8.93
CA GLU A 22 0.77 5.05 8.89
C GLU A 22 0.90 4.25 7.58
N VAL A 23 0.94 2.92 7.70
CA VAL A 23 0.94 2.01 6.55
C VAL A 23 -0.43 1.35 6.41
N ARG A 24 -1.07 1.51 5.24
CA ARG A 24 -2.38 0.92 4.93
C ARG A 24 -2.27 -0.11 3.80
N LEU A 25 -3.16 -1.10 3.82
CA LEU A 25 -3.32 -2.06 2.72
C LEU A 25 -4.52 -1.63 1.86
N MET A 26 -4.30 -1.45 0.56
CA MET A 26 -5.36 -1.21 -0.40
C MET A 26 -5.75 -2.53 -1.06
N THR A 27 -7.00 -2.97 -0.85
CA THR A 27 -7.50 -4.25 -1.38
C THR A 27 -9.01 -4.23 -1.57
N GLN A 28 -9.54 -5.05 -2.47
CA GLN A 28 -10.99 -5.16 -2.68
C GLN A 28 -11.45 -6.62 -2.80
N GLN A 29 -11.71 -7.31 -1.67
CA GLN A 29 -12.08 -8.74 -1.72
C GLN A 29 -13.11 -9.20 -0.66
N ASN A 30 -13.90 -10.20 -1.05
CA ASN A 30 -14.99 -10.81 -0.27
C ASN A 30 -14.60 -12.15 0.40
N TRP A 31 -13.41 -12.69 0.11
CA TRP A 31 -12.95 -14.03 0.51
C TRP A 31 -11.44 -14.02 0.82
N PRO A 32 -10.92 -15.00 1.58
CA PRO A 32 -9.49 -15.04 1.87
C PRO A 32 -8.72 -15.50 0.62
N PHE A 33 -8.04 -14.58 -0.06
CA PHE A 33 -7.15 -14.91 -1.17
C PHE A 33 -5.69 -14.57 -0.86
N GLU A 34 -4.79 -15.26 -1.56
CA GLU A 34 -3.39 -14.87 -1.67
C GLU A 34 -3.25 -13.95 -2.87
N ASN A 35 -2.87 -12.69 -2.65
CA ASN A 35 -2.69 -11.70 -3.70
C ASN A 35 -1.21 -11.34 -3.83
N ARG A 36 -0.79 -10.97 -5.03
CA ARG A 36 0.53 -10.34 -5.21
C ARG A 36 0.49 -8.93 -4.60
N ILE A 37 1.63 -8.46 -4.11
CA ILE A 37 1.86 -7.03 -3.93
C ILE A 37 2.47 -6.50 -5.22
N CYS A 38 1.79 -5.54 -5.85
CA CYS A 38 2.27 -4.89 -7.07
C CYS A 38 3.34 -3.85 -6.74
N GLY A 39 3.08 -3.02 -5.73
CA GLY A 39 3.89 -1.87 -5.38
C GLY A 39 3.54 -1.29 -4.01
N VAL A 40 4.23 -0.20 -3.68
CA VAL A 40 3.90 0.71 -2.60
C VAL A 40 3.81 2.12 -3.20
N THR A 41 2.94 2.96 -2.67
CA THR A 41 2.79 4.37 -3.06
C THR A 41 2.48 5.21 -1.82
N SER A 42 2.71 6.52 -1.87
CA SER A 42 2.30 7.45 -0.82
C SER A 42 1.15 8.33 -1.28
N GLY A 43 0.46 8.99 -0.34
CA GLY A 43 -0.53 10.00 -0.70
C GLY A 43 0.07 11.15 -1.51
N ARG A 44 1.30 11.55 -1.19
CA ARG A 44 2.07 12.54 -1.97
C ARG A 44 2.28 12.07 -3.41
N ASP A 45 2.82 10.86 -3.61
CA ASP A 45 3.09 10.35 -4.96
C ASP A 45 1.82 10.25 -5.81
N MET A 46 0.67 9.94 -5.19
CA MET A 46 -0.61 9.87 -5.89
C MET A 46 -1.10 11.25 -6.32
N ASN A 47 -1.03 12.26 -5.45
CA ASN A 47 -1.45 13.62 -5.77
C ASN A 47 -0.49 14.31 -6.75
N GLU A 48 0.83 14.05 -6.64
CA GLU A 48 1.84 14.56 -7.59
C GLU A 48 1.73 13.93 -8.99
N ALA A 49 1.09 12.76 -9.11
CA ALA A 49 0.89 12.11 -10.40
C ALA A 49 -0.19 12.78 -11.27
N ASP A 50 -1.09 13.58 -10.67
CA ASP A 50 -2.20 14.25 -11.36
C ASP A 50 -1.83 15.66 -11.88
N ASP A 51 -0.66 16.21 -11.52
CA ASP A 51 -0.23 17.59 -11.86
C ASP A 51 0.07 17.80 -13.38
N ASP A 52 0.05 16.73 -14.20
CA ASP A 52 0.28 16.76 -15.65
C ASP A 52 -1.02 16.72 -16.51
N ASP A 53 -2.21 16.55 -15.90
CA ASP A 53 -3.51 16.55 -16.59
C ASP A 53 -4.43 17.62 -15.95
N GLU A 54 -5.07 18.49 -16.73
CA GLU A 54 -6.02 19.52 -16.22
C GLU A 54 -7.35 18.87 -15.73
N GLY A 55 -7.29 17.79 -14.95
CA GLY A 55 -8.39 16.86 -14.70
C GLY A 55 -8.64 16.54 -13.23
N ASP A 56 -9.75 17.07 -12.71
CA ASP A 56 -10.53 16.59 -11.55
C ASP A 56 -9.77 16.39 -10.22
N ASP A 57 -9.68 17.47 -9.45
CA ASP A 57 -9.22 17.57 -8.06
C ASP A 57 -9.99 16.68 -7.06
N ASP A 58 -11.04 15.99 -7.51
CA ASP A 58 -11.80 15.00 -6.75
C ASP A 58 -11.07 13.65 -6.57
N GLN A 59 -9.90 13.44 -7.19
CA GLN A 59 -9.10 12.21 -7.06
C GLN A 59 -7.96 12.30 -6.03
N ASP A 60 -7.62 13.50 -5.57
CA ASP A 60 -6.58 13.72 -4.55
C ASP A 60 -6.93 13.04 -3.24
N VAL A 61 -5.93 12.41 -2.62
CA VAL A 61 -6.07 11.91 -1.25
C VAL A 61 -5.81 13.02 -0.25
N ALA A 62 -6.62 13.04 0.82
CA ALA A 62 -6.56 14.10 1.82
C ALA A 62 -5.30 14.07 2.73
N ASP A 63 -4.61 12.92 2.83
CA ASP A 63 -3.41 12.78 3.66
C ASP A 63 -2.25 12.22 2.82
N GLU A 64 -1.28 13.08 2.58
CA GLU A 64 -0.11 12.83 1.74
C GLU A 64 0.90 11.89 2.38
N ASN A 65 0.94 11.79 3.72
CA ASN A 65 1.98 11.06 4.46
C ASN A 65 1.65 9.57 4.68
N ILE A 66 0.53 9.10 4.13
CA ILE A 66 0.09 7.72 4.28
C ILE A 66 0.74 6.87 3.20
N VAL A 67 1.35 5.77 3.61
CA VAL A 67 1.97 4.81 2.70
C VAL A 67 1.01 3.64 2.47
N TYR A 68 0.69 3.37 1.21
CA TYR A 68 -0.22 2.31 0.78
C TYR A 68 0.54 1.14 0.16
N ILE A 69 0.31 -0.07 0.66
CA ILE A 69 0.65 -1.32 -0.03
C ILE A 69 -0.47 -1.62 -1.03
N VAL A 70 -0.12 -1.78 -2.31
CA VAL A 70 -1.09 -1.93 -3.40
C VAL A 70 -1.22 -3.40 -3.83
N GLU A 71 -2.46 -3.90 -3.79
CA GLU A 71 -2.82 -5.24 -4.29
C GLU A 71 -2.52 -5.38 -5.80
N GLY A 72 -1.99 -6.54 -6.19
CA GLY A 72 -1.91 -6.99 -7.57
C GLY A 72 -2.95 -8.06 -7.89
N GLY A 73 -2.63 -9.00 -8.78
CA GLY A 73 -3.55 -10.09 -9.11
C GLY A 73 -3.67 -11.15 -8.02
N GLN A 74 -4.88 -11.72 -7.88
CA GLN A 74 -5.14 -12.94 -7.11
C GLN A 74 -4.29 -14.11 -7.63
N ILE A 75 -3.70 -14.88 -6.71
CA ILE A 75 -2.93 -16.10 -6.98
C ILE A 75 -3.81 -17.34 -6.73
N CYS A 76 -4.40 -17.45 -5.54
CA CYS A 76 -5.23 -18.59 -5.13
C CYS A 76 -6.08 -18.26 -3.90
N TYR A 77 -6.78 -19.26 -3.35
CA TYR A 77 -7.46 -19.17 -2.06
C TYR A 77 -6.45 -19.29 -0.92
N GLY A 78 -6.51 -18.36 0.04
CA GLY A 78 -5.69 -18.34 1.23
C GLY A 78 -6.33 -19.06 2.42
N SER A 79 -5.60 -19.08 3.54
CA SER A 79 -6.03 -19.70 4.79
C SER A 79 -6.55 -18.67 5.79
N LYS A 80 -7.71 -18.93 6.41
CA LYS A 80 -8.25 -18.11 7.52
C LYS A 80 -7.28 -17.96 8.70
N ARG A 81 -6.33 -18.90 8.86
CA ARG A 81 -5.30 -18.86 9.91
C ARG A 81 -4.43 -17.61 9.87
N ALA A 82 -4.27 -16.98 8.70
CA ALA A 82 -3.48 -15.75 8.60
C ALA A 82 -3.99 -14.64 9.54
N TRP A 83 -5.31 -14.51 9.71
CA TRP A 83 -5.92 -13.57 10.65
C TRP A 83 -5.87 -14.05 12.11
N GLU A 84 -5.79 -15.35 12.34
CA GLU A 84 -5.68 -15.92 13.70
C GLU A 84 -4.26 -15.78 14.27
N THR A 85 -3.25 -15.70 13.40
CA THR A 85 -1.83 -15.71 13.78
C THR A 85 -1.09 -14.43 13.46
N CYS A 86 -1.78 -13.40 12.94
CA CYS A 86 -1.14 -12.12 12.69
C CYS A 86 -0.67 -11.51 14.02
N ARG A 87 0.54 -10.94 14.03
CA ARG A 87 1.09 -10.23 15.20
C ARG A 87 0.71 -8.77 15.08
N ASN A 88 0.17 -8.16 16.14
CA ASN A 88 -0.40 -6.81 16.11
C ASN A 88 0.17 -5.84 17.16
N SER A 89 1.24 -6.22 17.88
CA SER A 89 2.02 -5.35 18.77
C SER A 89 3.32 -6.01 19.17
#